data_AF-H1VBW3-F1
#
_entry.id   AF-H1VBW3-F1
#
_cell.length_a   1.000
_cell.length_b   1.000
_cell.length_c   1.000
_cell.angle_alpha   90.00
_cell.angle_beta   90.00
_cell.angle_gamma   90.00
#
_symmetry.space_group_name_H-M   'P 1'
#
loop_
_entity.id
_entity.type
_entity.pdbx_description
1 polymer ?
#
loop_
_entity_poly.entity_id
_entity_poly.type
_entity_poly.pdbx_seq_one_letter_code
_entity_poly.pdbx_strand_id
1 'polypeptide(L)'
;AEKLVLNVLDTGQRMLREEDPNTLAGIHNSASAYITQGLWTYSEELRMHIVNIQWKVLGVEHPNTLISMINLAYAYLGEVRWEEAEMLLEQALDKSK
;
A
#
# COMPACT_ATOMS: atom_id res chain seq x y z
N ALA A 1 -24.90 -18.83 -14.02
CA ALA A 1 -24.98 -17.41 -13.63
C ALA A 1 -24.73 -17.22 -12.13
N GLU A 2 -25.34 -18.01 -11.23
CA GLU A 2 -25.17 -17.88 -9.77
C GLU A 2 -23.72 -17.95 -9.26
N LYS A 3 -22.90 -18.88 -9.79
CA LYS A 3 -21.50 -19.04 -9.34
C LYS A 3 -20.62 -17.81 -9.63
N LEU A 4 -20.93 -17.07 -10.69
CA LEU A 4 -20.24 -15.82 -11.05
C LEU A 4 -20.66 -14.68 -10.13
N VAL A 5 -21.96 -14.57 -9.82
CA VAL A 5 -22.50 -13.53 -8.93
C VAL A 5 -21.97 -13.70 -7.50
N LEU A 6 -21.89 -14.93 -6.99
CA LEU A 6 -21.33 -15.22 -5.67
C LEU A 6 -19.84 -14.89 -5.58
N ASN A 7 -19.04 -15.21 -6.60
CA ASN A 7 -17.64 -14.83 -6.64
C ASN A 7 -17.48 -13.30 -6.65
N VAL A 8 -18.26 -12.56 -7.45
CA VAL A 8 -18.21 -11.10 -7.48
C VAL A 8 -18.58 -10.50 -6.12
N LEU A 9 -19.58 -11.05 -5.43
CA LEU A 9 -19.97 -10.64 -4.07
C LEU A 9 -18.87 -10.92 -3.03
N ASP A 10 -18.25 -12.10 -3.06
CA ASP A 10 -17.13 -12.45 -2.15
C ASP A 10 -15.91 -11.55 -2.40
N THR A 11 -15.55 -11.35 -3.67
CA THR A 11 -14.43 -10.47 -4.03
C THR A 11 -14.71 -9.02 -3.63
N GLY A 12 -15.95 -8.54 -3.82
CA GLY A 12 -16.38 -7.22 -3.39
C GLY A 12 -16.39 -7.05 -1.87
N GLN A 13 -16.83 -8.06 -1.12
CA GLN A 13 -16.81 -8.03 0.35
C GLN A 13 -15.40 -8.11 0.93
N ARG A 14 -14.48 -8.85 0.29
CA ARG A 14 -13.06 -8.87 0.66
C ARG A 14 -12.40 -7.53 0.38
N MET A 15 -12.62 -6.96 -0.80
CA MET A 15 -12.13 -5.61 -1.12
C MET A 15 -12.65 -4.57 -0.12
N LEU A 16 -13.96 -4.52 0.14
CA LEU A 16 -14.55 -3.60 1.13
C LEU A 16 -14.00 -3.77 2.56
N ARG A 17 -13.61 -4.99 2.97
CA ARG A 17 -13.00 -5.23 4.28
C ARG A 17 -11.54 -4.77 4.36
N GLU A 18 -10.80 -4.96 3.27
CA GLU A 18 -9.40 -4.51 3.14
C GLU A 18 -9.29 -2.99 2.99
N GLU A 19 -10.34 -2.35 2.46
CA GLU A 19 -10.47 -0.89 2.31
C GLU A 19 -10.92 -0.17 3.59
N ASP A 20 -11.38 -0.91 4.61
CA ASP A 20 -11.82 -0.31 5.87
C ASP A 20 -10.66 0.51 6.49
N PRO A 21 -10.88 1.79 6.83
CA PRO A 21 -9.82 2.64 7.36
C PRO A 21 -9.14 2.08 8.61
N ASN A 22 -9.85 1.34 9.46
CA ASN A 22 -9.25 0.73 10.64
C ASN A 22 -8.37 -0.47 10.28
N THR A 23 -8.79 -1.27 9.28
CA THR A 23 -7.96 -2.35 8.72
C THR A 23 -6.67 -1.78 8.15
N LEU A 24 -6.75 -0.76 7.29
CA LEU A 24 -5.57 -0.10 6.71
C LEU A 24 -4.65 0.51 7.76
N ALA A 25 -5.20 1.15 8.79
CA ALA A 25 -4.42 1.66 9.92
C ALA A 25 -3.69 0.53 10.68
N GLY A 26 -4.35 -0.61 10.90
CA GLY A 26 -3.73 -1.79 11.51
C GLY A 26 -2.57 -2.35 10.67
N ILE A 27 -2.72 -2.38 9.34
CA ILE A 27 -1.66 -2.81 8.43
C ILE A 27 -0.50 -1.81 8.45
N HIS A 28 -0.75 -0.50 8.44
CA HIS A 28 0.28 0.53 8.58
C HIS A 28 1.08 0.40 9.88
N ASN A 29 0.40 0.15 11.00
CA ASN A 29 1.04 -0.06 12.29
C ASN A 29 1.92 -1.31 12.28
N SER A 30 1.44 -2.39 11.67
CA SER A 30 2.21 -3.64 11.52
C SER A 30 3.44 -3.44 10.65
N ALA A 31 3.30 -2.75 9.52
CA ALA A 31 4.41 -2.41 8.64
C ALA A 31 5.46 -1.55 9.37
N SER A 32 5.03 -0.59 10.18
CA SER A 32 5.93 0.25 10.99
C SER A 32 6.63 -0.54 12.10
N ALA A 33 5.94 -1.49 12.73
CA ALA A 33 6.56 -2.39 13.69
C ALA A 33 7.66 -3.25 13.04
N TYR A 34 7.47 -3.72 11.80
CA TYR A 34 8.52 -4.46 11.08
C TYR A 34 9.76 -3.61 10.79
N ILE A 35 9.59 -2.33 10.41
CA ILE A 35 10.70 -1.38 10.26
C ILE A 35 11.53 -1.31 11.55
N THR A 36 10.88 -1.16 12.71
CA THR A 36 11.59 -1.06 13.99
C THR A 36 12.35 -2.32 14.37
N GLN A 37 11.97 -3.46 13.80
CA GLN A 37 12.64 -4.75 14.00
C GLN A 37 13.70 -5.05 12.92
N GLY A 38 13.89 -4.15 11.95
CA GLY A 38 14.80 -4.38 10.81
C GLY A 38 14.25 -5.40 9.79
N LEU A 39 12.97 -5.72 9.86
CA LEU A 39 12.28 -6.68 8.98
C LEU A 39 11.71 -5.95 7.75
N TRP A 40 12.59 -5.37 6.94
CA TRP A 40 12.24 -4.47 5.84
C TRP A 40 11.33 -5.11 4.78
N THR A 41 11.62 -6.35 4.38
CA THR A 41 10.84 -7.09 3.36
C THR A 41 9.38 -7.28 3.77
N TYR A 42 9.12 -7.61 5.03
CA TYR A 42 7.75 -7.72 5.54
C TYR A 42 7.04 -6.37 5.58
N SER A 43 7.77 -5.28 5.87
CA SER A 43 7.21 -3.93 5.77
C SER A 43 6.87 -3.56 4.33
N GLU A 44 7.76 -3.89 3.39
CA GLU A 44 7.58 -3.66 1.96
C GLU A 44 6.30 -4.33 1.45
N GLU A 45 6.11 -5.62 1.72
CA GLU A 45 4.93 -6.37 1.29
C GLU A 45 3.63 -5.71 1.76
N LEU A 46 3.57 -5.32 3.04
CA LEU A 46 2.40 -4.65 3.60
C LEU A 46 2.19 -3.26 3.00
N ARG A 47 3.26 -2.49 2.78
CA ARG A 47 3.17 -1.15 2.18
C ARG A 47 2.77 -1.21 0.70
N MET A 48 3.27 -2.17 -0.07
CA MET A 48 2.82 -2.44 -1.44
C MET A 48 1.33 -2.77 -1.48
N HIS A 49 0.87 -3.61 -0.55
CA HIS A 49 -0.54 -3.96 -0.46
C HIS A 49 -1.42 -2.71 -0.20
N ILE A 50 -1.02 -1.85 0.74
CA ILE A 50 -1.72 -0.59 1.02
C ILE A 50 -1.74 0.33 -0.20
N VAL A 51 -0.60 0.54 -0.87
CA VAL A 51 -0.52 1.37 -2.07
C VAL A 51 -1.48 0.87 -3.15
N ASN A 52 -1.54 -0.44 -3.39
CA ASN A 52 -2.44 -1.02 -4.39
C ASN A 52 -3.92 -0.81 -4.05
N ILE A 53 -4.31 -0.93 -2.77
CA ILE A 53 -5.68 -0.68 -2.33
C ILE A 53 -6.01 0.80 -2.52
N GLN A 54 -5.19 1.71 -1.99
CA GLN A 54 -5.45 3.15 -2.06
C GLN A 54 -5.43 3.66 -3.50
N TRP A 55 -4.55 3.11 -4.35
CA TRP A 55 -4.55 3.42 -5.77
C TRP A 55 -5.87 3.06 -6.46
N LYS A 56 -6.43 1.87 -6.17
CA LYS A 56 -7.70 1.42 -6.75
C LYS A 56 -8.91 2.23 -6.26
N VAL A 57 -8.91 2.62 -4.97
CA VAL A 57 -10.07 3.26 -4.32
C VAL A 57 -10.05 4.78 -4.45
N LEU A 58 -8.89 5.37 -4.18
CA LEU A 58 -8.72 6.82 -4.05
C LEU A 58 -8.09 7.44 -5.30
N GLY A 59 -7.39 6.62 -6.10
CA GLY A 59 -6.60 7.08 -7.23
C GLY A 59 -5.14 7.34 -6.88
N VAL A 60 -4.31 7.49 -7.91
CA VAL A 60 -2.84 7.64 -7.76
C VAL A 60 -2.42 9.01 -7.24
N GLU A 61 -3.21 10.05 -7.52
CA GLU A 61 -2.93 11.44 -7.10
C GLU A 61 -3.46 11.75 -5.69
N HIS A 62 -4.20 10.83 -5.07
CA HIS A 62 -4.79 11.07 -3.77
C HIS A 62 -3.68 11.17 -2.69
N PRO A 63 -3.75 12.15 -1.76
CA PRO A 63 -2.71 12.36 -0.74
C PRO A 63 -2.34 11.10 0.06
N ASN A 64 -3.33 10.29 0.46
CA ASN A 64 -3.07 9.03 1.17
C ASN A 64 -2.27 8.02 0.34
N THR A 65 -2.57 7.89 -0.96
CA THR A 65 -1.83 7.01 -1.87
C THR A 65 -0.38 7.48 -1.99
N LEU A 66 -0.17 8.78 -2.16
CA LEU A 66 1.16 9.40 -2.24
C LEU A 66 1.97 9.19 -0.94
N ILE A 67 1.34 9.38 0.22
CA ILE A 67 1.96 9.11 1.52
C ILE A 67 2.35 7.63 1.63
N SER A 68 1.51 6.71 1.17
CA SER A 68 1.82 5.28 1.17
C SER A 68 2.95 4.91 0.21
N MET A 69 3.07 5.60 -0.94
CA MET A 69 4.20 5.43 -1.86
C MET A 69 5.52 5.91 -1.23
N ILE A 70 5.53 7.07 -0.58
CA ILE A 70 6.69 7.56 0.18
C ILE A 70 7.08 6.56 1.29
N ASN A 71 6.07 6.03 1.96
CA ASN A 71 6.24 5.01 2.97
C ASN A 71 6.85 3.73 2.41
N LEU A 72 6.42 3.27 1.23
CA LEU A 72 7.00 2.10 0.56
C LEU A 72 8.46 2.37 0.15
N ALA A 73 8.76 3.57 -0.35
CA ALA A 73 10.15 3.96 -0.67
C ALA A 73 11.05 3.86 0.58
N TYR A 74 10.56 4.23 1.76
CA TYR A 74 11.32 4.08 3.00
C TYR A 74 11.67 2.61 3.33
N ALA A 75 10.81 1.65 2.97
CA ALA A 75 11.12 0.23 3.11
C ALA A 75 12.26 -0.18 2.15
N TYR A 76 12.23 0.29 0.89
CA TYR A 76 13.31 0.06 -0.07
C TYR A 76 14.66 0.62 0.40
N LEU A 77 14.67 1.82 1.00
CA LEU A 77 15.90 2.40 1.56
C LEU A 77 16.52 1.50 2.64
N GLY A 78 15.69 0.86 3.46
CA GLY A 78 16.13 -0.09 4.48
C GLY A 78 16.77 -1.37 3.91
N GLU A 79 16.38 -1.75 2.69
CA GLU A 79 17.01 -2.84 1.92
C GLU A 79 18.18 -2.39 1.04
N VAL A 80 18.61 -1.12 1.15
CA VAL A 80 19.69 -0.55 0.32
C VAL A 80 19.30 -0.50 -1.18
N ARG A 81 18.00 -0.49 -1.47
CA ARG A 81 17.41 -0.41 -2.82
C ARG A 81 17.12 1.05 -3.20
N TRP A 82 18.19 1.82 -3.36
CA TRP A 82 18.12 3.27 -3.54
C TRP A 82 17.44 3.68 -4.84
N GLU A 83 17.70 2.97 -5.94
CA GLU A 83 17.12 3.28 -7.25
C GLU A 83 15.60 3.11 -7.24
N GLU A 84 15.08 2.01 -6.66
CA GLU A 84 13.63 1.82 -6.54
C GLU A 84 12.97 2.83 -5.61
N ALA A 85 13.64 3.22 -4.53
CA ALA A 85 13.15 4.26 -3.64
C ALA A 85 13.08 5.62 -4.35
N GLU A 86 14.13 5.99 -5.09
CA GLU A 86 14.18 7.24 -5.85
C GLU A 86 13.10 7.29 -6.93
N MET A 87 12.99 6.27 -7.77
CA MET A 87 11.95 6.18 -8.82
C MET A 87 10.54 6.34 -8.23
N LEU A 88 10.27 5.69 -7.09
CA LEU A 88 8.96 5.76 -6.45
C LEU A 88 8.68 7.15 -5.85
N LEU A 89 9.68 7.81 -5.28
CA LEU A 89 9.57 9.18 -4.77
C LEU A 89 9.37 10.20 -5.90
N GLU A 90 10.09 10.05 -7.01
CA GLU A 90 9.89 10.88 -8.20
C GLU A 90 8.47 10.73 -8.74
N GLN A 91 7.96 9.49 -8.81
CA GLN A 91 6.59 9.24 -9.23
C GLN A 91 5.57 9.91 -8.29
N ALA A 92 5.77 9.82 -6.98
CA ALA A 92 4.90 10.48 -6.01
C ALA A 92 4.94 12.01 -6.13
N LEU A 93 6.13 12.59 -6.34
CA LEU A 93 6.30 14.03 -6.53
C LEU A 93 5.65 14.51 -7.84
N ASP A 94 5.82 13.78 -8.93
CA ASP A 94 5.19 14.09 -10.22
C ASP A 94 3.66 14.13 -10.10
N LYS A 95 3.09 13.17 -9.35
CA LYS A 95 1.64 13.03 -9.16
C LYS A 95 1.05 13.97 -8.10
N SER A 96 1.89 14.68 -7.35
CA SER A 96 1.46 15.66 -6.34
C SER A 96 1.30 17.09 -6.87
N LYS A 97 1.66 17.34 -8.13
CA LYS A 97 1.64 18.67 -8.79
C LYS A 97 0.27 18.98 -9.37
#